data_AF-A0A1I8JIR3-F1
#
_entry.id   AF-A0A1I8JIR3-F1
#
_cell.length_a   1.000
_cell.length_b   1.000
_cell.length_c   1.000
_cell.angle_alpha   90.00
_cell.angle_beta   90.00
_cell.angle_gamma   90.00
#
_symmetry.space_group_name_H-M   'P 1'
#
loop_
_entity.id
_entity.type
_entity.pdbx_description
1 polymer ?
#
loop_
_entity_poly.entity_id
_entity_poly.type
_entity_poly.pdbx_seq_one_letter_code
_entity_poly.pdbx_strand_id
1 'polypeptide(L)'
;PDGALSLALCCSQPVVFITHDSQKPAATVTVLHDSLAALPGRLGFETELVKSANDVNKPPSLNKSLCDFVFACLKHAKDFCPKLWSEGLVFGFASKAAAASKLLCQPNYPIGSFLLRFSETTSYLSVTWKRSDSHVEALEPFSPEELKSSKLEQLLAGKAKLRYLVKPDGSHQAKDIALRPLLQSGWSQRGRASLDGYVPRAVLDQDDESIITESDMSALQLGGIAEEVTLRELMGQDDSDGL
;
A
#
# COMPACT_ATOMS: atom_id res chain seq x y z
N PRO A 1 10.25 -38.83 47.02
CA PRO A 1 10.69 -38.91 45.61
C PRO A 1 10.65 -37.58 44.83
N ASP A 2 10.46 -36.46 45.52
CA ASP A 2 9.66 -35.35 44.99
C ASP A 2 10.50 -34.14 44.56
N GLY A 3 11.81 -34.20 44.75
CA GLY A 3 12.75 -33.12 44.43
C GLY A 3 12.90 -32.82 42.94
N ALA A 4 12.66 -33.81 42.06
CA ALA A 4 12.85 -33.66 40.61
C ALA A 4 11.84 -32.70 39.95
N LEU A 5 10.61 -32.63 40.48
CA LEU A 5 9.53 -31.80 39.91
C LEU A 5 9.70 -30.30 40.21
N SER A 6 10.52 -29.95 41.21
CA SER A 6 10.77 -28.56 41.61
C SER A 6 11.67 -27.81 40.61
N LEU A 7 12.66 -28.50 40.02
CA LEU A 7 13.65 -27.86 39.13
C LEU A 7 13.07 -27.46 37.76
N ALA A 8 11.99 -28.09 37.32
CA ALA A 8 11.31 -27.77 36.05
C ALA A 8 10.69 -26.36 36.02
N LEU A 9 10.47 -25.74 37.18
CA LEU A 9 9.83 -24.41 37.31
C LEU A 9 10.81 -23.23 37.26
N CYS A 10 12.12 -23.47 37.24
CA CYS A 10 13.15 -22.42 37.33
C CYS A 10 13.97 -22.21 36.05
N CYS A 11 13.77 -23.03 35.02
CA CYS A 11 14.44 -22.86 33.72
C CYS A 11 13.75 -21.78 32.87
N SER A 12 14.55 -20.92 32.23
CA SER A 12 14.04 -20.02 31.19
C SER A 12 13.61 -20.80 29.94
N GLN A 13 12.72 -20.20 29.15
CA GLN A 13 12.49 -20.63 27.77
C GLN A 13 13.80 -20.55 26.95
N PRO A 14 13.98 -21.36 25.90
CA PRO A 14 15.20 -21.36 25.09
C PRO A 14 15.56 -19.97 24.56
N VAL A 15 16.84 -19.60 24.75
CA VAL A 15 17.41 -18.34 24.28
C VAL A 15 18.44 -18.62 23.19
N VAL A 16 18.27 -18.01 22.03
CA VAL A 16 19.27 -18.04 20.95
C VAL A 16 20.14 -16.78 21.06
N PHE A 17 21.42 -16.97 21.35
CA PHE A 17 22.41 -15.89 21.35
C PHE A 17 22.82 -15.55 19.91
N ILE A 18 22.82 -14.26 19.58
CA ILE A 18 23.32 -13.73 18.30
C ILE A 18 24.48 -12.77 18.55
N THR A 19 25.46 -12.76 17.65
CA THR A 19 26.60 -11.83 17.65
C THR A 19 26.37 -10.64 16.71
N HIS A 20 25.43 -10.74 15.77
CA HIS A 20 25.13 -9.67 14.81
C HIS A 20 23.64 -9.66 14.42
N ASP A 21 23.07 -8.47 14.20
CA ASP A 21 21.63 -8.29 13.92
C ASP A 21 21.17 -8.98 12.62
N SER A 22 22.08 -9.30 11.68
CA SER A 22 21.75 -10.09 10.49
C SER A 22 21.39 -11.55 10.79
N GLN A 23 21.73 -12.07 11.98
CA GLN A 23 21.34 -13.43 12.42
C GLN A 23 19.93 -13.46 13.02
N LYS A 24 19.34 -12.28 13.32
CA LYS A 24 18.05 -12.12 13.98
C LYS A 24 16.87 -12.81 13.28
N PRO A 25 16.75 -12.85 11.94
CA PRO A 25 15.67 -13.59 11.27
C PRO A 25 15.75 -15.10 11.57
N ALA A 26 16.93 -15.70 11.40
CA ALA A 26 17.16 -17.11 11.67
C ALA A 26 16.93 -17.46 13.15
N ALA A 27 17.50 -16.67 14.07
CA ALA A 27 17.30 -16.86 15.51
C ALA A 27 15.83 -16.74 15.93
N THR A 28 15.08 -15.80 15.32
CA THR A 28 13.63 -15.67 15.56
C THR A 28 12.89 -16.92 15.10
N VAL A 29 13.25 -17.49 13.95
CA VAL A 29 12.64 -18.73 13.45
C VAL A 29 12.97 -19.94 14.33
N THR A 30 14.20 -20.05 14.86
CA THR A 30 14.55 -21.09 15.83
C THR A 30 13.69 -21.01 17.09
N VAL A 31 13.53 -19.82 17.68
CA VAL A 31 12.69 -19.62 18.88
C VAL A 31 11.20 -19.86 18.59
N LEU A 32 10.71 -19.45 17.42
CA LEU A 32 9.33 -19.72 17.00
C LEU A 32 9.09 -21.22 16.75
N HIS A 33 10.01 -21.92 16.10
CA HIS A 33 9.92 -23.36 15.89
C HIS A 33 9.89 -24.11 17.22
N ASP A 34 10.79 -23.78 18.15
CA ASP A 34 10.81 -24.35 19.49
C ASP A 34 9.50 -24.11 20.24
N SER A 35 9.00 -22.87 20.20
CA SER A 35 7.74 -22.47 20.87
C SER A 35 6.50 -23.18 20.30
N LEU A 36 6.50 -23.52 19.00
CA LEU A 36 5.39 -24.18 18.31
C LEU A 36 5.46 -25.72 18.40
N ALA A 37 6.68 -26.29 18.43
CA ALA A 37 6.92 -27.72 18.57
C ALA A 37 7.13 -28.17 20.03
N ALA A 38 6.83 -27.31 21.02
CA ALA A 38 6.98 -27.59 22.44
C ALA A 38 5.93 -28.59 22.97
N LEU A 39 6.28 -29.88 22.96
CA LEU A 39 5.51 -30.89 23.70
C LEU A 39 5.67 -30.67 25.23
N PRO A 40 4.56 -30.70 26.00
CA PRO A 40 4.62 -30.56 27.46
C PRO A 40 5.51 -31.63 28.11
N GLY A 41 6.44 -31.21 28.96
CA GLY A 41 7.34 -32.13 29.69
C GLY A 41 8.52 -32.68 28.87
N ARG A 42 8.81 -32.16 27.67
CA ARG A 42 10.01 -32.52 26.91
C ARG A 42 11.30 -32.27 27.72
N LEU A 43 12.31 -33.12 27.54
CA LEU A 43 13.63 -32.93 28.15
C LEU A 43 14.52 -32.09 27.22
N GLY A 44 14.74 -30.82 27.58
CA GLY A 44 15.64 -29.91 26.85
C GLY A 44 15.00 -29.19 25.66
N PHE A 45 15.73 -29.10 24.56
CA PHE A 45 15.43 -28.25 23.39
C PHE A 45 15.36 -29.02 22.06
N GLU A 46 15.32 -30.35 22.13
CA GLU A 46 15.08 -31.18 20.95
C GLU A 46 13.60 -31.07 20.54
N THR A 47 13.36 -30.93 19.24
CA THR A 47 12.02 -30.77 18.64
C THR A 47 11.88 -31.70 17.46
N GLU A 48 10.67 -32.22 17.24
CA GLU A 48 10.44 -33.14 16.11
C GLU A 48 10.74 -32.44 14.78
N LEU A 49 11.38 -33.19 13.87
CA LEU A 49 11.73 -32.77 12.53
C LEU A 49 10.50 -32.72 11.60
N VAL A 50 9.59 -31.76 11.88
CA VAL A 50 8.94 -31.05 10.79
C VAL A 50 10.08 -30.51 9.92
N LYS A 51 10.19 -31.01 8.68
CA LYS A 51 11.29 -30.70 7.75
C LYS A 51 11.63 -29.22 7.84
N SER A 52 12.81 -28.92 8.38
CA SER A 52 13.06 -27.62 9.02
C SER A 52 12.74 -26.46 8.06
N ALA A 53 12.36 -25.30 8.59
CA ALA A 53 12.05 -24.13 7.75
C ALA A 53 13.21 -23.67 6.82
N ASN A 54 14.43 -24.20 7.03
CA ASN A 54 15.59 -24.02 6.15
C ASN A 54 15.62 -25.01 4.97
N ASP A 55 15.01 -26.19 5.11
CA ASP A 55 14.85 -27.25 4.09
C ASP A 55 13.60 -27.01 3.22
N VAL A 56 12.72 -26.08 3.63
CA VAL A 56 11.69 -25.48 2.77
C VAL A 56 12.37 -24.51 1.79
N ASN A 57 13.03 -25.11 0.80
CA ASN A 57 13.53 -24.59 -0.47
C ASN A 57 13.55 -23.06 -0.63
N LYS A 58 14.75 -22.49 -0.81
CA LYS A 58 14.98 -21.18 -1.44
C LYS A 58 14.05 -21.06 -2.67
N PRO A 59 13.01 -20.18 -2.66
CA PRO A 59 12.09 -20.10 -3.79
C PRO A 59 12.86 -19.67 -5.05
N PRO A 60 12.54 -20.20 -6.24
CA PRO A 60 13.39 -20.06 -7.42
C PRO A 60 13.62 -18.61 -7.89
N SER A 61 12.81 -17.66 -7.43
CA SER A 61 12.92 -16.22 -7.69
C SER A 61 13.58 -15.40 -6.56
N LEU A 62 13.90 -16.01 -5.42
CA LEU A 62 14.32 -15.32 -4.19
C LEU A 62 15.79 -15.59 -3.86
N ASN A 63 16.60 -14.54 -3.77
CA ASN A 63 18.03 -14.64 -3.43
C ASN A 63 18.33 -14.83 -1.93
N LYS A 64 17.29 -14.82 -1.09
CA LYS A 64 17.33 -14.96 0.38
C LYS A 64 16.35 -16.07 0.82
N SER A 65 16.42 -16.54 2.06
CA SER A 65 15.50 -17.59 2.53
C SER A 65 14.06 -17.05 2.60
N LEU A 66 13.08 -17.98 2.62
CA LEU A 66 11.68 -17.63 2.88
C LEU A 66 11.52 -16.93 4.25
N CYS A 67 12.32 -17.35 5.23
CA CYS A 67 12.38 -16.76 6.56
C CYS A 67 12.85 -15.30 6.53
N ASP A 68 13.93 -14.99 5.81
CA ASP A 68 14.43 -13.62 5.63
C ASP A 68 13.42 -12.75 4.87
N PHE A 69 12.75 -13.32 3.86
CA PHE A 69 11.70 -12.65 3.10
C PHE A 69 10.52 -12.26 4.01
N VAL A 70 9.96 -13.20 4.77
CA VAL A 70 8.82 -12.93 5.66
C VAL A 70 9.23 -11.97 6.78
N PHE A 71 10.40 -12.15 7.40
CA PHE A 71 10.90 -11.24 8.44
C PHE A 71 11.10 -9.81 7.90
N ALA A 72 11.63 -9.65 6.69
CA ALA A 72 11.77 -8.35 6.04
C ALA A 72 10.40 -7.69 5.76
N CYS A 73 9.42 -8.44 5.22
CA CYS A 73 8.07 -7.94 4.99
C CYS A 73 7.39 -7.49 6.29
N LEU A 74 7.47 -8.29 7.35
CA LEU A 74 6.88 -7.98 8.67
C LEU A 74 7.58 -6.79 9.35
N LYS A 75 8.91 -6.70 9.27
CA LYS A 75 9.67 -5.54 9.76
C LYS A 75 9.27 -4.27 9.00
N HIS A 76 9.20 -4.32 7.67
CA HIS A 76 8.80 -3.19 6.84
C HIS A 76 7.35 -2.74 7.15
N ALA A 77 6.42 -3.68 7.35
CA ALA A 77 5.05 -3.38 7.74
C ALA A 77 4.97 -2.67 9.11
N LYS A 78 5.72 -3.17 10.10
CA LYS A 78 5.81 -2.58 11.44
C LYS A 78 6.43 -1.19 11.42
N ASP A 79 7.51 -1.00 10.67
CA ASP A 79 8.31 0.23 10.70
C ASP A 79 7.66 1.36 9.88
N PHE A 80 7.03 1.06 8.74
CA PHE A 80 6.58 2.08 7.77
C PHE A 80 5.07 2.18 7.57
N CYS A 81 4.28 1.13 7.84
CA CYS A 81 2.83 1.14 7.59
C CYS A 81 1.96 0.51 8.70
N PRO A 82 2.28 0.63 10.01
CA PRO A 82 1.59 -0.13 11.06
C PRO A 82 0.08 0.15 11.14
N LYS A 83 -0.36 1.37 10.81
CA LYS A 83 -1.80 1.72 10.75
C LYS A 83 -2.51 1.13 9.54
N LEU A 84 -1.93 1.25 8.35
CA LEU A 84 -2.45 0.59 7.13
C LEU A 84 -2.57 -0.94 7.34
N TRP A 85 -1.65 -1.54 8.09
CA TRP A 85 -1.69 -2.95 8.45
C TRP A 85 -2.82 -3.27 9.45
N SER A 86 -2.96 -2.49 10.54
CA SER A 86 -4.00 -2.73 11.55
C SER A 86 -5.43 -2.50 11.04
N GLU A 87 -5.62 -1.55 10.11
CA GLU A 87 -6.90 -1.26 9.46
C GLU A 87 -7.27 -2.27 8.33
N GLY A 88 -6.46 -3.31 8.12
CA GLY A 88 -6.68 -4.31 7.07
C GLY A 88 -6.59 -3.76 5.63
N LEU A 89 -5.89 -2.64 5.44
CA LEU A 89 -5.77 -1.93 4.17
C LEU A 89 -4.61 -2.43 3.30
N VAL A 90 -3.72 -3.26 3.85
CA VAL A 90 -2.63 -3.93 3.13
C VAL A 90 -3.08 -5.33 2.70
N PHE A 91 -3.01 -5.62 1.40
CA PHE A 91 -3.30 -6.96 0.85
C PHE A 91 -2.19 -7.96 1.22
N GLY A 92 -0.94 -7.49 1.32
CA GLY A 92 0.18 -8.24 1.89
C GLY A 92 0.76 -9.26 0.91
N PHE A 93 0.56 -10.54 1.18
CA PHE A 93 1.25 -11.62 0.46
C PHE A 93 0.50 -12.03 -0.81
N ALA A 94 0.80 -11.37 -1.93
CA ALA A 94 0.30 -11.72 -3.25
C ALA A 94 1.39 -11.62 -4.32
N SER A 95 1.48 -12.63 -5.18
CA SER A 95 2.36 -12.59 -6.35
C SER A 95 1.90 -11.55 -7.37
N LYS A 96 2.80 -11.06 -8.23
CA LYS A 96 2.42 -10.13 -9.30
C LYS A 96 1.28 -10.69 -10.18
N ALA A 97 1.32 -12.00 -10.45
CA ALA A 97 0.29 -12.68 -11.23
C ALA A 97 -1.05 -12.81 -10.47
N ALA A 98 -1.04 -13.20 -9.19
CA ALA A 98 -2.26 -13.34 -8.39
C ALA A 98 -2.94 -11.99 -8.10
N ALA A 99 -2.16 -10.93 -7.93
CA ALA A 99 -2.67 -9.57 -7.82
C ALA A 99 -3.34 -9.11 -9.13
N ALA A 100 -2.72 -9.40 -10.29
CA ALA A 100 -3.29 -9.04 -11.58
C ALA A 100 -4.56 -9.84 -11.90
N SER A 101 -4.59 -11.16 -11.64
CA SER A 101 -5.80 -11.95 -11.87
C SER A 101 -6.94 -11.56 -10.91
N LYS A 102 -6.68 -11.27 -9.63
CA LYS A 102 -7.74 -10.77 -8.72
C LYS A 102 -8.29 -9.41 -9.16
N LEU A 103 -7.50 -8.56 -9.82
CA LEU A 103 -7.97 -7.27 -10.34
C LEU A 103 -8.70 -7.36 -11.69
N LEU A 104 -8.33 -8.32 -12.57
CA LEU A 104 -8.96 -8.51 -13.89
C LEU A 104 -10.20 -9.40 -13.84
N CYS A 105 -10.17 -10.50 -13.09
CA CYS A 105 -11.25 -11.50 -13.05
C CYS A 105 -12.44 -11.10 -12.15
N GLN A 106 -12.42 -9.90 -11.56
CA GLN A 106 -13.49 -9.38 -10.70
C GLN A 106 -14.24 -8.26 -11.43
N PRO A 107 -15.47 -8.51 -11.93
CA PRO A 107 -16.22 -7.51 -12.72
C PRO A 107 -16.61 -6.29 -11.89
N ASN A 108 -16.68 -6.42 -10.56
CA ASN A 108 -17.10 -5.38 -9.63
C ASN A 108 -16.00 -4.36 -9.28
N TYR A 109 -14.78 -4.48 -9.86
CA TYR A 109 -13.68 -3.55 -9.60
C TYR A 109 -13.57 -2.49 -10.71
N PRO A 110 -13.90 -1.21 -10.44
CA PRO A 110 -13.79 -0.13 -11.43
C PRO A 110 -12.34 0.19 -11.80
N ILE A 111 -12.15 0.91 -12.91
CA ILE A 111 -10.83 1.42 -13.31
C ILE A 111 -10.23 2.33 -12.22
N GLY A 112 -8.93 2.20 -11.98
CA GLY A 112 -8.24 2.82 -10.84
C GLY A 112 -8.36 2.04 -9.52
N SER A 113 -8.92 0.80 -9.55
CA SER A 113 -8.84 -0.13 -8.43
C SER A 113 -7.41 -0.64 -8.23
N PHE A 114 -6.92 -0.67 -6.99
CA PHE A 114 -5.55 -1.06 -6.65
C PHE A 114 -5.47 -1.84 -5.34
N LEU A 115 -4.38 -2.57 -5.15
CA LEU A 115 -4.05 -3.27 -3.91
C LEU A 115 -2.58 -3.08 -3.53
N LEU A 116 -2.28 -3.21 -2.23
CA LEU A 116 -0.94 -3.07 -1.64
C LEU A 116 -0.37 -4.44 -1.30
N ARG A 117 0.67 -4.89 -2.03
CA ARG A 117 1.30 -6.21 -1.83
C ARG A 117 2.79 -6.09 -1.57
N PHE A 118 3.40 -7.07 -0.93
CA PHE A 118 4.87 -7.16 -0.89
C PHE A 118 5.41 -7.62 -2.24
N SER A 119 6.51 -7.00 -2.68
CA SER A 119 7.26 -7.46 -3.84
C SER A 119 8.07 -8.70 -3.50
N GLU A 120 7.91 -9.76 -4.30
CA GLU A 120 8.59 -11.05 -4.12
C GLU A 120 10.12 -10.95 -4.19
N THR A 121 10.66 -9.96 -4.91
CA THR A 121 12.11 -9.73 -5.02
C THR A 121 12.67 -8.87 -3.90
N THR A 122 12.04 -7.72 -3.58
CA THR A 122 12.60 -6.74 -2.64
C THR A 122 12.11 -6.88 -1.20
N SER A 123 10.96 -7.53 -0.95
CA SER A 123 10.17 -7.48 0.29
C SER A 123 9.56 -6.12 0.66
N TYR A 124 9.69 -5.10 -0.18
CA TYR A 124 9.04 -3.81 0.04
C TYR A 124 7.63 -3.79 -0.57
N LEU A 125 6.77 -2.90 -0.07
CA LEU A 125 5.40 -2.75 -0.57
C LEU A 125 5.38 -2.17 -1.98
N SER A 126 4.54 -2.72 -2.85
CA SER A 126 4.30 -2.32 -4.23
C SER A 126 2.80 -2.19 -4.46
N VAL A 127 2.39 -1.19 -5.23
CA VAL A 127 1.02 -1.04 -5.70
C VAL A 127 0.82 -1.91 -6.93
N THR A 128 -0.31 -2.61 -7.02
CA THR A 128 -0.76 -3.24 -8.28
C THR A 128 -2.18 -2.75 -8.58
N TRP A 129 -2.43 -2.26 -9.80
CA TRP A 129 -3.61 -1.45 -10.12
C TRP A 129 -4.18 -1.70 -11.53
N LYS A 130 -5.50 -1.59 -11.66
CA LYS A 130 -6.28 -1.77 -12.90
C LYS A 130 -6.30 -0.46 -13.70
N ARG A 131 -5.51 -0.38 -14.78
CA ARG A 131 -5.47 0.78 -15.70
C ARG A 131 -6.63 0.76 -16.70
N SER A 132 -7.04 -0.42 -17.15
CA SER A 132 -8.23 -0.65 -17.96
C SER A 132 -8.81 -2.04 -17.69
N ASP A 133 -9.94 -2.41 -18.30
CA ASP A 133 -10.58 -3.71 -18.07
C ASP A 133 -9.77 -4.92 -18.55
N SER A 134 -8.79 -4.72 -19.44
CA SER A 134 -7.85 -5.75 -19.90
C SER A 134 -6.42 -5.59 -19.36
N HIS A 135 -6.09 -4.48 -18.69
CA HIS A 135 -4.70 -4.15 -18.35
C HIS A 135 -4.52 -3.74 -16.88
N VAL A 136 -3.70 -4.52 -16.18
CA VAL A 136 -3.18 -4.23 -14.84
C VAL A 136 -1.67 -3.95 -14.91
N GLU A 137 -1.23 -2.97 -14.14
CA GLU A 137 0.17 -2.62 -13.94
C GLU A 137 0.56 -2.80 -12.46
N ALA A 138 1.84 -3.08 -12.20
CA ALA A 138 2.43 -2.99 -10.87
C ALA A 138 3.46 -1.88 -10.86
N LEU A 139 3.31 -0.92 -9.94
CA LEU A 139 4.29 0.13 -9.70
C LEU A 139 5.54 -0.45 -9.02
N GLU A 140 6.66 0.26 -9.13
CA GLU A 140 7.88 -0.09 -8.42
C GLU A 140 7.64 -0.17 -6.89
N PRO A 141 8.32 -1.09 -6.16
CA PRO A 141 8.17 -1.18 -4.72
C PRO A 141 8.77 0.04 -4.03
N PHE A 142 8.01 0.67 -3.12
CA PHE A 142 8.42 1.88 -2.41
C PHE A 142 9.78 1.69 -1.72
N SER A 143 10.69 2.64 -1.95
CA SER A 143 12.05 2.59 -1.45
C SER A 143 12.08 2.86 0.06
N PRO A 144 13.07 2.32 0.79
CA PRO A 144 13.27 2.62 2.21
C PRO A 144 13.79 4.05 2.44
N GLU A 145 13.91 4.87 1.40
CA GLU A 145 14.29 6.29 1.47
C GLU A 145 13.06 7.18 1.24
N GLU A 146 12.21 6.84 0.27
CA GLU A 146 10.87 7.43 0.10
C GLU A 146 10.02 7.28 1.37
N LEU A 147 10.05 6.10 1.97
CA LEU A 147 9.28 5.80 3.20
C LEU A 147 9.88 6.43 4.47
N LYS A 148 11.09 6.99 4.39
CA LYS A 148 11.67 7.86 5.45
C LYS A 148 11.34 9.34 5.22
N SER A 149 11.31 9.78 3.95
CA SER A 149 11.03 11.18 3.60
C SER A 149 9.52 11.49 3.60
N SER A 150 8.66 10.51 3.38
CA SER A 150 7.21 10.63 3.39
C SER A 150 6.50 9.37 3.89
N LYS A 151 5.39 9.56 4.60
CA LYS A 151 4.53 8.45 5.04
C LYS A 151 3.83 7.80 3.84
N LEU A 152 3.70 6.48 3.85
CA LEU A 152 3.09 5.70 2.76
C LEU A 152 1.67 6.20 2.41
N GLU A 153 0.87 6.62 3.40
CA GLU A 153 -0.47 7.17 3.15
C GLU A 153 -0.43 8.45 2.30
N GLN A 154 0.59 9.30 2.47
CA GLN A 154 0.76 10.54 1.69
C GLN A 154 1.20 10.22 0.25
N LEU A 155 2.11 9.25 0.08
CA LEU A 155 2.55 8.78 -1.24
C LEU A 155 1.38 8.17 -2.04
N LEU A 156 0.51 7.39 -1.38
CA LEU A 156 -0.69 6.83 -1.99
C LEU A 156 -1.77 7.90 -2.28
N ALA A 157 -1.93 8.88 -1.39
CA ALA A 157 -2.83 10.00 -1.61
C ALA A 157 -2.44 10.80 -2.87
N GLY A 158 -1.16 11.15 -3.02
CA GLY A 158 -0.65 11.95 -4.15
C GLY A 158 -0.89 11.32 -5.53
N LYS A 159 -0.85 9.98 -5.64
CA LYS A 159 -1.01 9.31 -6.94
C LYS A 159 -2.48 9.26 -7.39
N ALA A 160 -2.89 10.28 -8.14
CA ALA A 160 -4.27 10.51 -8.62
C ALA A 160 -4.84 9.38 -9.50
N LYS A 161 -3.96 8.62 -10.17
CA LYS A 161 -4.31 7.44 -10.98
C LYS A 161 -4.90 6.29 -10.13
N LEU A 162 -4.65 6.27 -8.83
CA LEU A 162 -5.19 5.31 -7.85
C LEU A 162 -6.47 5.85 -7.22
N ARG A 163 -7.60 5.14 -7.36
CA ARG A 163 -8.94 5.62 -6.96
C ARG A 163 -9.67 4.74 -5.95
N TYR A 164 -9.54 3.41 -6.03
CA TYR A 164 -10.25 2.47 -5.13
C TYR A 164 -9.29 1.45 -4.55
N LEU A 165 -9.20 1.36 -3.22
CA LEU A 165 -8.37 0.38 -2.54
C LEU A 165 -9.16 -0.92 -2.34
N VAL A 166 -8.60 -2.03 -2.83
CA VAL A 166 -9.12 -3.40 -2.66
C VAL A 166 -8.47 -4.03 -1.44
N LYS A 167 -9.31 -4.51 -0.51
CA LYS A 167 -8.91 -5.13 0.75
C LYS A 167 -8.68 -6.66 0.59
N PRO A 168 -8.03 -7.34 1.57
CA PRO A 168 -7.84 -8.79 1.53
C PRO A 168 -9.15 -9.56 1.31
N ASP A 169 -10.22 -9.15 2.01
CA ASP A 169 -11.57 -9.73 1.98
C ASP A 169 -12.26 -9.67 0.59
N GLY A 170 -11.72 -8.89 -0.35
CA GLY A 170 -12.29 -8.69 -1.68
C GLY A 170 -13.28 -7.53 -1.78
N SER A 171 -13.60 -6.84 -0.68
CA SER A 171 -14.26 -5.54 -0.71
C SER A 171 -13.34 -4.48 -1.34
N HIS A 172 -13.94 -3.40 -1.84
CA HIS A 172 -13.20 -2.22 -2.28
C HIS A 172 -13.80 -0.96 -1.67
N GLN A 173 -12.96 0.05 -1.44
CA GLN A 173 -13.34 1.31 -0.81
C GLN A 173 -12.63 2.46 -1.53
N ALA A 174 -13.32 3.60 -1.72
CA ALA A 174 -12.70 4.78 -2.33
C ALA A 174 -11.46 5.21 -1.53
N LYS A 175 -10.35 5.48 -2.23
CA LYS A 175 -9.01 5.74 -1.66
C LYS A 175 -9.08 6.77 -0.55
N ASP A 176 -9.77 7.87 -0.80
CA ASP A 176 -9.81 9.00 0.11
C ASP A 176 -10.58 8.66 1.39
N ILE A 177 -11.61 7.81 1.33
CA ILE A 177 -12.33 7.35 2.53
C ILE A 177 -11.44 6.40 3.35
N ALA A 178 -10.68 5.51 2.69
CA ALA A 178 -9.78 4.59 3.37
C ALA A 178 -8.55 5.27 3.99
N LEU A 179 -7.97 6.28 3.32
CA LEU A 179 -6.77 6.97 3.80
C LEU A 179 -7.07 8.18 4.70
N ARG A 180 -8.24 8.84 4.60
CA ARG A 180 -8.58 10.06 5.36
C ARG A 180 -8.36 9.94 6.89
N PRO A 181 -8.77 8.86 7.59
CA PRO A 181 -8.52 8.74 9.04
C PRO A 181 -7.02 8.75 9.38
N LEU A 182 -6.19 8.15 8.52
CA LEU A 182 -4.75 8.08 8.67
C LEU A 182 -4.10 9.44 8.37
N LEU A 183 -4.50 10.05 7.25
CA LEU A 183 -4.05 11.35 6.76
C LEU A 183 -4.41 12.50 7.70
N GLN A 184 -5.60 12.49 8.30
CA GLN A 184 -6.06 13.53 9.22
C GLN A 184 -5.11 13.74 10.42
N SER A 185 -4.31 12.74 10.79
CA SER A 185 -3.24 12.89 11.79
C SER A 185 -2.08 13.81 11.39
N GLY A 186 -2.09 14.38 10.18
CA GLY A 186 -1.17 15.45 9.76
C GLY A 186 -1.78 16.55 8.87
N TRP A 187 -3.02 16.44 8.41
CA TRP A 187 -3.60 17.40 7.47
C TRP A 187 -3.98 18.76 8.09
N SER A 188 -4.23 18.84 9.41
CA SER A 188 -4.53 20.11 10.10
C SER A 188 -3.40 21.16 10.04
N GLN A 189 -2.21 20.78 9.58
CA GLN A 189 -1.04 21.67 9.42
C GLN A 189 -0.71 21.99 7.95
N ARG A 190 -1.39 21.39 6.96
CA ARG A 190 -0.93 21.39 5.55
C ARG A 190 -1.70 22.32 4.61
N GLY A 191 -2.74 23.00 5.09
CA GLY A 191 -3.63 23.86 4.28
C GLY A 191 -3.95 25.23 4.87
N ARG A 192 -3.35 25.59 6.02
CA ARG A 192 -3.25 26.98 6.46
C ARG A 192 -1.84 27.46 6.13
N ALA A 193 -1.71 28.72 5.70
CA ALA A 193 -0.43 29.41 5.87
C ALA A 193 -0.07 29.39 7.36
N SER A 194 1.22 29.29 7.68
CA SER A 194 1.69 29.57 9.04
C SER A 194 1.33 31.01 9.42
N LEU A 195 1.30 31.33 10.72
CA LEU A 195 0.87 32.65 11.21
C LEU A 195 1.81 33.79 10.76
N ASP A 196 2.99 33.43 10.26
CA ASP A 196 4.01 34.26 9.61
C ASP A 196 3.76 34.54 8.10
N GLY A 197 2.73 33.92 7.50
CA GLY A 197 2.39 34.03 6.08
C GLY A 197 3.05 32.99 5.16
N TYR A 198 3.93 32.12 5.66
CA TYR A 198 4.58 31.09 4.85
C TYR A 198 3.63 29.95 4.52
N VAL A 199 3.54 29.60 3.23
CA VAL A 199 2.79 28.43 2.73
C VAL A 199 3.76 27.26 2.54
N PRO A 200 3.62 26.14 3.27
CA PRO A 200 4.49 24.99 3.12
C PRO A 200 4.45 24.42 1.69
N ARG A 201 5.61 24.34 1.03
CA ARG A 201 5.73 23.80 -0.33
C ARG A 201 5.27 22.35 -0.38
N ALA A 202 4.19 22.08 -1.11
CA ALA A 202 3.82 20.72 -1.46
C ALA A 202 4.85 20.14 -2.44
N VAL A 203 5.33 18.93 -2.17
CA VAL A 203 5.99 18.10 -3.18
C VAL A 203 4.88 17.45 -3.99
N LEU A 204 4.83 17.79 -5.28
CA LEU A 204 4.00 17.15 -6.30
C LEU A 204 4.97 16.42 -7.23
N ASP A 205 4.65 15.18 -7.59
CA ASP A 205 5.41 14.41 -8.58
C ASP A 205 5.37 15.18 -9.93
N GLN A 206 6.51 15.27 -10.64
CA GLN A 206 6.61 16.03 -11.89
C GLN A 206 6.27 15.19 -13.15
N ASP A 207 5.87 13.93 -12.96
CA ASP A 207 5.75 12.90 -14.02
C ASP A 207 4.35 12.83 -14.68
N ASP A 208 3.54 13.89 -14.58
CA ASP A 208 2.19 13.97 -15.17
C ASP A 208 2.09 14.89 -16.42
N GLU A 209 3.22 15.22 -17.06
CA GLU A 209 3.24 15.72 -18.45
C GLU A 209 3.41 14.58 -19.47
N SER A 210 2.35 13.79 -19.69
CA SER A 210 2.01 13.20 -21.00
C SER A 210 0.69 12.42 -20.92
N ILE A 211 0.03 12.26 -22.09
CA ILE A 211 -1.34 11.72 -22.27
C ILE A 211 -2.42 12.78 -22.01
N ILE A 212 -2.34 13.88 -22.76
CA ILE A 212 -3.52 14.35 -23.51
C ILE A 212 -3.43 13.63 -24.86
N THR A 213 -4.27 12.63 -25.10
CA THR A 213 -4.38 12.00 -26.42
C THR A 213 -5.20 12.88 -27.35
N GLU A 214 -4.77 13.02 -28.61
CA GLU A 214 -5.38 13.90 -29.62
C GLU A 214 -6.88 13.63 -29.85
N SER A 215 -7.37 12.45 -29.46
CA SER A 215 -8.79 12.07 -29.47
C SER A 215 -9.71 12.97 -28.65
N ASP A 216 -9.26 13.54 -27.53
CA ASP A 216 -10.10 14.43 -26.69
C ASP A 216 -10.31 15.81 -27.32
N MET A 217 -9.41 16.25 -28.22
CA MET A 217 -9.49 17.56 -28.87
C MET A 217 -10.69 17.67 -29.83
N SER A 218 -11.28 16.54 -30.24
CA SER A 218 -12.50 16.49 -31.07
C SER A 218 -13.79 16.67 -30.27
N ALA A 219 -13.77 16.47 -28.95
CA ALA A 219 -14.99 16.49 -28.12
C ALA A 219 -15.48 17.90 -27.75
N LEU A 220 -14.60 18.91 -27.81
CA LEU A 220 -14.92 20.29 -27.44
C LEU A 220 -15.46 21.14 -28.61
N GLN A 221 -15.37 20.65 -29.85
CA GLN A 221 -15.69 21.42 -31.07
C GLN A 221 -17.20 21.42 -31.44
N LEU A 222 -18.07 20.82 -30.63
CA LEU A 222 -19.52 20.67 -30.90
C LEU A 222 -20.43 21.17 -29.77
N GLY A 223 -19.91 21.98 -28.83
CA GLY A 223 -20.65 22.51 -27.68
C GLY A 223 -20.98 24.01 -27.73
N GLY A 224 -20.78 24.69 -28.86
CA GLY A 224 -20.61 26.16 -28.89
C GLY A 224 -21.44 26.96 -29.90
N ILE A 225 -22.72 26.65 -30.10
CA ILE A 225 -23.68 27.54 -30.80
C ILE A 225 -25.08 27.56 -30.13
N ALA A 226 -25.13 27.98 -28.87
CA ALA A 226 -26.35 28.40 -28.20
C ALA A 226 -26.05 29.56 -27.23
N GLU A 227 -27.01 30.47 -27.06
CA GLU A 227 -26.96 31.64 -26.16
C GLU A 227 -25.84 32.67 -26.39
N GLU A 228 -26.05 33.58 -27.35
CA GLU A 228 -25.68 34.99 -27.14
C GLU A 228 -26.80 35.97 -27.54
N VAL A 229 -27.26 36.72 -26.54
CA VAL A 229 -27.64 38.15 -26.60
C VAL A 229 -28.71 38.58 -27.61
N THR A 230 -29.98 38.39 -27.23
CA THR A 230 -31.10 39.23 -27.70
C THR A 230 -31.23 40.48 -26.82
N LEU A 231 -30.25 41.40 -26.89
CA LEU A 231 -30.30 42.71 -26.20
C LEU A 231 -29.96 43.85 -27.17
N ARG A 232 -30.91 44.19 -28.04
CA ARG A 232 -30.90 45.42 -28.87
C ARG A 232 -32.26 46.14 -28.89
N GLU A 233 -32.98 46.08 -27.77
CA GLU A 233 -34.12 46.95 -27.48
C GLU A 233 -33.78 47.81 -26.26
N LEU A 234 -33.15 48.96 -26.50
CA LEU A 234 -33.01 50.15 -25.64
C LEU A 234 -32.13 51.17 -26.39
N MET A 235 -32.46 52.47 -26.32
CA MET A 235 -32.18 53.47 -27.37
C MET A 235 -32.99 53.12 -28.64
N GLY A 236 -34.13 53.73 -28.97
CA GLY A 236 -34.53 55.14 -28.86
C GLY A 236 -34.77 55.64 -30.30
N GLN A 237 -36.02 55.81 -30.73
CA GLN A 237 -36.72 57.11 -30.82
C GLN A 237 -36.05 58.11 -31.78
N ASP A 238 -36.69 58.70 -32.80
CA ASP A 238 -38.01 58.50 -33.47
C ASP A 238 -37.76 58.73 -35.01
N ASP A 239 -38.63 59.15 -35.96
CA ASP A 239 -40.01 59.66 -36.02
C ASP A 239 -40.55 59.59 -37.49
N SER A 240 -41.84 59.91 -37.70
CA SER A 240 -42.50 60.38 -38.94
C SER A 240 -42.69 59.45 -40.17
N ASP A 241 -43.96 59.40 -40.62
CA ASP A 241 -44.52 59.51 -41.98
C ASP A 241 -43.96 58.71 -43.20
N GLY A 242 -44.77 58.25 -44.16
CA GLY A 242 -46.24 58.29 -44.28
C GLY A 242 -46.72 58.04 -45.74
N LEU A 243 -47.92 57.46 -45.88
CA LEU A 243 -48.63 57.07 -47.14
C LEU A 243 -47.97 55.95 -47.99
#